data_AF-A0A836HIL3-F1
#
_entry.id   AF-A0A836HIL3-F1
#
_cell.length_a   1.000
_cell.length_b   1.000
_cell.length_c   1.000
_cell.angle_alpha   90.00
_cell.angle_beta   90.00
_cell.angle_gamma   90.00
#
_symmetry.space_group_name_H-M   'P 1'
#
loop_
_entity.id
_entity.type
_entity.pdbx_description
1 polymer ?
#
loop_
_entity_poly.entity_id
_entity_poly.type
_entity_poly.pdbx_seq_one_letter_code
_entity_poly.pdbx_strand_id
1 'polypeptide(L)'
;MAKVTCMVYSGLGGAILVGLLGLVTIGFFISTYCYRRVCLRDEKRPPLVFLFDLLKMVTAGMVSSLVNYTFTAKVASAASGIVVRQRPLEGIGWYGAISFADAFIGTPVSIAIGRLINRSCQVLDKRMRRPSPWKDTIHQNIIYGKYSDEHDSTCDYRDTPPPLRWVWWYSQTVTWTWACVLGEAMSGLLVLYSFLLLRSLWNPVAWIAVLISFWGADCLLKQYVVVILSHIVLSYLRLALIDFFNKYTEHASS
;
A
#
# COMPACT_ATOMS: atom_id res chain seq x y z
N MET A 1 3.35 -1.33 -30.61
CA MET A 1 3.38 -1.89 -29.24
C MET A 1 3.06 -3.37 -29.31
N ALA A 2 3.94 -4.25 -28.83
CA ALA A 2 3.62 -5.67 -28.71
C ALA A 2 2.47 -5.83 -27.70
N LYS A 3 1.44 -6.59 -28.06
CA LYS A 3 0.29 -6.87 -27.19
C LYS A 3 0.77 -7.84 -26.11
N VAL A 4 0.95 -7.35 -24.88
CA VAL A 4 1.36 -8.19 -23.74
C VAL A 4 0.23 -9.18 -23.43
N THR A 5 0.54 -10.47 -23.43
CA THR A 5 -0.42 -11.53 -23.11
C THR A 5 -0.85 -11.41 -21.65
N CYS A 6 -2.16 -11.43 -21.41
CA CYS A 6 -2.77 -11.36 -20.08
C CYS A 6 -2.24 -10.20 -19.20
N MET A 7 -2.38 -8.96 -19.69
CA MET A 7 -2.04 -7.75 -18.93
C MET A 7 -3.11 -7.44 -17.87
N VAL A 8 -2.69 -7.01 -16.69
CA VAL A 8 -3.59 -6.61 -15.60
C VAL A 8 -4.37 -5.35 -15.99
N TYR A 9 -5.62 -5.24 -15.55
CA TYR A 9 -6.48 -4.08 -15.79
C TYR A 9 -6.79 -3.78 -17.27
N SER A 10 -6.62 -4.76 -18.17
CA SER A 10 -6.95 -4.57 -19.59
C SER A 10 -8.43 -4.78 -19.90
N GLY A 11 -9.05 -3.84 -20.63
CA GLY A 11 -10.42 -3.97 -21.14
C GLY A 11 -11.51 -3.92 -20.06
N LEU A 12 -12.71 -4.38 -20.41
CA LEU A 12 -13.89 -4.38 -19.51
C LEU A 12 -13.64 -5.20 -18.23
N GLY A 13 -12.94 -6.33 -18.34
CA GLY A 13 -12.55 -7.15 -17.18
C GLY A 13 -11.65 -6.40 -16.20
N GLY A 14 -10.78 -5.52 -16.70
CA GLY A 14 -9.96 -4.65 -15.87
C GLY A 14 -10.77 -3.62 -15.08
N ALA A 15 -11.75 -2.98 -15.71
CA ALA A 15 -12.63 -2.03 -15.03
C ALA A 15 -13.45 -2.70 -13.92
N ILE A 16 -14.00 -3.89 -14.20
CA ILE A 16 -14.72 -4.71 -13.22
C ILE A 16 -13.79 -5.09 -12.06
N LEU A 17 -12.54 -5.48 -12.36
CA LEU A 17 -11.54 -5.83 -11.36
C LEU A 17 -11.19 -4.66 -10.43
N VAL A 18 -11.03 -3.43 -10.96
CA VAL A 18 -10.79 -2.24 -10.14
C VAL A 18 -11.99 -1.94 -9.23
N GLY A 19 -13.22 -2.06 -9.75
CA GLY A 19 -14.43 -1.88 -8.95
C GLY A 19 -14.56 -2.91 -7.82
N LEU A 20 -14.35 -4.19 -8.14
CA LEU A 20 -14.34 -5.27 -7.16
C LEU A 20 -13.23 -5.10 -6.12
N LEU A 21 -12.03 -4.68 -6.54
CA LEU A 21 -10.93 -4.37 -5.64
C LEU A 21 -11.34 -3.30 -4.63
N GLY A 22 -11.92 -2.20 -5.11
CA GLY A 22 -12.42 -1.12 -4.25
C GLY A 22 -13.43 -1.62 -3.23
N LEU A 23 -14.39 -2.45 -3.65
CA LEU A 23 -15.39 -3.04 -2.77
C LEU A 23 -14.78 -3.97 -1.70
N VAL A 24 -13.86 -4.85 -2.11
CA VAL A 24 -13.17 -5.77 -1.19
C VAL A 24 -12.35 -4.99 -0.17
N THR A 25 -11.62 -3.96 -0.61
CA THR A 25 -10.80 -3.11 0.26
C THR A 25 -11.68 -2.37 1.26
N ILE A 26 -12.74 -1.71 0.79
CA ILE A 26 -13.68 -0.99 1.66
C ILE A 26 -14.32 -1.96 2.67
N GLY A 27 -14.82 -3.11 2.19
CA GLY A 27 -15.44 -4.13 3.03
C GLY A 27 -14.48 -4.66 4.10
N PHE A 28 -13.22 -4.91 3.74
CA PHE A 28 -12.17 -5.35 4.67
C PHE A 28 -11.85 -4.31 5.75
N PHE A 29 -11.70 -3.03 5.39
CA PHE A 29 -11.43 -1.98 6.37
C PHE A 29 -12.63 -1.75 7.29
N ILE A 30 -13.85 -1.74 6.75
CA ILE A 30 -15.08 -1.60 7.55
C ILE A 30 -15.26 -2.78 8.49
N SER A 31 -15.09 -4.02 8.02
CA SER A 31 -15.24 -5.21 8.86
C SER A 31 -14.20 -5.23 9.98
N THR A 32 -12.95 -4.88 9.67
CA THR A 32 -11.87 -4.77 10.66
C THR A 32 -12.18 -3.71 11.70
N TYR A 33 -12.68 -2.54 11.28
CA TYR A 33 -13.08 -1.46 12.18
C TYR A 33 -14.23 -1.87 13.11
N CYS A 34 -15.30 -2.46 12.55
CA CYS A 34 -16.43 -2.94 13.31
C CYS A 34 -16.03 -4.04 14.30
N TYR A 35 -15.19 -4.99 13.88
CA TYR A 35 -14.67 -6.05 14.74
C TYR A 35 -13.85 -5.48 15.90
N ARG A 36 -12.92 -4.56 15.63
CA ARG A 36 -12.11 -3.91 16.67
C ARG A 36 -12.94 -3.04 17.61
N ARG A 37 -14.00 -2.40 17.11
CA ARG A 37 -14.86 -1.51 17.91
C ARG A 37 -15.87 -2.26 18.78
N VAL A 38 -16.54 -3.26 18.21
CA VAL A 38 -17.65 -3.97 18.86
C VAL A 38 -17.16 -5.19 19.63
N CYS A 39 -16.33 -6.02 19.00
CA CYS A 39 -15.91 -7.30 19.58
C CYS A 39 -14.71 -7.14 20.51
N LEU A 40 -13.64 -6.50 20.03
CA LEU A 40 -12.41 -6.34 20.83
C LEU A 40 -12.44 -5.13 21.76
N ARG A 41 -13.28 -4.13 21.46
CA ARG A 41 -13.32 -2.84 22.18
C ARG A 41 -11.94 -2.16 22.29
N ASP A 42 -11.08 -2.36 21.29
CA ASP A 42 -9.76 -1.75 21.20
C ASP A 42 -9.74 -0.54 20.26
N GLU A 43 -10.78 -0.37 19.43
CA GLU A 43 -10.89 0.78 18.54
C GLU A 43 -11.33 2.01 19.34
N LYS A 44 -10.48 3.03 19.35
CA LYS A 44 -10.67 4.31 20.06
C LYS A 44 -11.02 5.46 19.12
N ARG A 45 -10.95 5.25 17.80
CA ARG A 45 -11.24 6.30 16.81
C ARG A 45 -12.74 6.47 16.54
N PRO A 46 -13.23 7.71 16.42
CA PRO A 46 -14.62 7.98 16.07
C PRO A 46 -14.89 7.63 14.58
N PRO A 47 -16.15 7.37 14.19
CA PRO A 47 -16.48 6.91 12.84
C PRO A 47 -16.05 7.89 11.74
N LEU A 48 -16.13 9.20 12.03
CA LEU A 48 -15.75 10.25 11.09
C LEU A 48 -14.25 10.23 10.77
N VAL A 49 -13.39 10.07 11.79
CA VAL A 49 -11.94 9.94 11.59
C VAL A 49 -11.62 8.67 10.80
N PHE A 50 -12.31 7.56 11.11
CA PHE A 50 -12.17 6.32 10.36
C PHE A 50 -12.55 6.49 8.89
N LEU A 51 -13.64 7.22 8.58
CA LEU A 51 -14.05 7.49 7.20
C LEU A 51 -12.98 8.28 6.43
N PHE A 52 -12.38 9.28 7.07
CA PHE A 52 -11.26 10.04 6.49
C PHE A 52 -10.02 9.18 6.24
N ASP A 53 -9.69 8.30 7.19
CA ASP A 53 -8.60 7.33 7.03
C ASP A 53 -8.88 6.33 5.91
N LEU A 54 -10.12 5.84 5.79
CA LEU A 54 -10.55 4.95 4.72
C LEU A 54 -10.40 5.64 3.36
N LEU A 55 -10.90 6.86 3.22
CA LEU A 55 -10.78 7.63 1.97
C LEU A 55 -9.32 7.82 1.58
N LYS A 56 -8.47 8.17 2.55
CA LYS A 56 -7.02 8.26 2.38
C LYS A 56 -6.40 6.95 1.88
N MET A 57 -6.77 5.81 2.47
CA MET A 57 -6.26 4.49 2.05
C MET A 57 -6.69 4.15 0.63
N VAL A 58 -7.95 4.42 0.27
CA VAL A 58 -8.48 4.17 -1.07
C VAL A 58 -7.76 5.04 -2.10
N THR A 59 -7.58 6.34 -1.85
CA THR A 59 -6.84 7.24 -2.75
C THR A 59 -5.41 6.78 -2.93
N ALA A 60 -4.68 6.51 -1.85
CA ALA A 60 -3.31 6.04 -1.92
C ALA A 60 -3.22 4.71 -2.68
N GLY A 61 -4.10 3.75 -2.40
CA GLY A 61 -4.15 2.45 -3.07
C GLY A 61 -4.42 2.55 -4.57
N MET A 62 -5.30 3.46 -4.99
CA MET A 62 -5.58 3.71 -6.41
C MET A 62 -4.32 4.24 -7.14
N VAL A 63 -3.66 5.25 -6.58
CA VAL A 63 -2.44 5.82 -7.19
C VAL A 63 -1.29 4.79 -7.20
N SER A 64 -1.12 4.06 -6.09
CA SER A 64 -0.17 2.94 -5.95
C SER A 64 -0.37 1.88 -7.05
N SER A 65 -1.63 1.52 -7.32
CA SER A 65 -1.98 0.52 -8.35
C SER A 65 -1.63 0.99 -9.77
N LEU A 66 -1.77 2.28 -10.07
CA LEU A 66 -1.35 2.86 -11.35
C LEU A 66 0.17 2.79 -11.55
N VAL A 67 0.94 3.02 -10.49
CA VAL A 67 2.40 2.90 -10.51
C VAL A 67 2.79 1.45 -10.76
N ASN A 68 2.18 0.51 -10.04
CA ASN A 68 2.43 -0.92 -10.20
C ASN A 68 2.08 -1.41 -11.62
N TYR A 69 0.94 -0.98 -12.19
CA TYR A 69 0.59 -1.23 -13.59
C TYR A 69 1.66 -0.70 -14.57
N THR A 70 2.14 0.52 -14.34
CA THR A 70 3.16 1.14 -15.18
C THR A 70 4.47 0.36 -15.16
N PHE A 71 4.92 -0.08 -13.98
CA PHE A 71 6.12 -0.92 -13.86
C PHE A 71 5.90 -2.31 -14.45
N THR A 72 4.73 -2.92 -14.25
CA THR A 72 4.35 -4.19 -14.88
C THR A 72 4.50 -4.09 -16.41
N ALA A 73 4.03 -3.00 -17.02
CA ALA A 73 4.16 -2.78 -18.46
C ALA A 73 5.61 -2.63 -18.91
N LYS A 74 6.43 -1.90 -18.14
CA LYS A 74 7.87 -1.73 -18.42
C LYS A 74 8.63 -3.06 -18.33
N VAL A 75 8.37 -3.86 -17.29
CA VAL A 75 9.00 -5.18 -17.09
C VAL A 75 8.58 -6.13 -18.20
N ALA A 76 7.29 -6.21 -18.52
CA ALA A 76 6.78 -7.04 -19.62
C ALA A 76 7.42 -6.66 -20.97
N SER A 77 7.61 -5.36 -21.24
CA SER A 77 8.30 -4.87 -22.43
C SER A 77 9.78 -5.31 -22.45
N ALA A 78 10.50 -5.15 -21.35
CA ALA A 78 11.90 -5.58 -21.22
C ALA A 78 12.06 -7.11 -21.38
N ALA A 79 11.04 -7.87 -20.97
CA ALA A 79 10.98 -9.32 -21.04
C ALA A 79 10.46 -9.90 -22.36
N SER A 80 10.12 -9.06 -23.36
CA SER A 80 9.46 -9.46 -24.61
C SER A 80 10.17 -10.54 -25.45
N GLY A 81 11.44 -10.85 -25.17
CA GLY A 81 12.19 -11.91 -25.84
C GLY A 81 12.37 -13.21 -25.02
N ILE A 82 11.89 -13.27 -23.77
CA ILE A 82 12.02 -14.47 -22.93
C ILE A 82 10.78 -15.35 -23.08
N VAL A 83 11.01 -16.56 -23.56
CA VAL A 83 9.98 -17.59 -23.70
C VAL A 83 10.36 -18.82 -22.87
N VAL A 84 9.38 -19.39 -22.18
CA VAL A 84 9.50 -20.66 -21.48
C VAL A 84 8.56 -21.63 -22.17
N ARG A 85 9.06 -22.81 -22.58
CA ARG A 85 8.26 -23.77 -23.37
C ARG A 85 7.55 -23.11 -24.56
N GLN A 86 8.24 -22.22 -25.27
CA GLN A 86 7.74 -21.43 -26.41
C GLN A 86 6.58 -20.47 -26.12
N ARG A 87 6.24 -20.24 -24.84
CA ARG A 87 5.23 -19.25 -24.43
C ARG A 87 5.89 -18.04 -23.76
N PRO A 88 5.48 -16.80 -24.10
CA PRO A 88 5.96 -15.62 -23.40
C PRO A 88 5.40 -15.58 -21.97
N LEU A 89 6.10 -14.89 -21.08
CA LEU A 89 5.59 -14.62 -19.74
C LEU A 89 4.44 -13.61 -19.79
N GLU A 90 3.42 -13.86 -18.98
CA GLU A 90 2.19 -13.08 -18.93
C GLU A 90 2.36 -11.82 -18.07
N GLY A 91 1.66 -10.74 -18.43
CA GLY A 91 1.68 -9.48 -17.66
C GLY A 91 1.24 -9.66 -16.20
N ILE A 92 0.25 -10.52 -15.96
CA ILE A 92 -0.21 -10.86 -14.60
C ILE A 92 0.87 -11.55 -13.75
N GLY A 93 1.79 -12.28 -14.37
CA GLY A 93 2.93 -12.88 -13.66
C GLY A 93 3.89 -11.82 -13.15
N TRP A 94 4.19 -10.82 -13.96
CA TRP A 94 5.03 -9.68 -13.56
C TRP A 94 4.37 -8.82 -12.48
N TYR A 95 3.07 -8.62 -12.56
CA TYR A 95 2.32 -7.94 -11.51
C TYR A 95 2.40 -8.69 -10.17
N GLY A 96 2.26 -10.01 -10.19
CA GLY A 96 2.42 -10.84 -8.98
C GLY A 96 3.83 -10.76 -8.40
N ALA A 97 4.87 -10.74 -9.25
CA ALA A 97 6.24 -10.58 -8.82
C ALA A 97 6.52 -9.20 -8.18
N ILE A 98 5.98 -8.12 -8.75
CA ILE A 98 6.07 -6.77 -8.16
C ILE A 98 5.31 -6.70 -6.84
N SER A 99 4.11 -7.28 -6.78
CA SER A 99 3.31 -7.32 -5.55
C SER A 99 4.00 -8.10 -4.44
N PHE A 100 4.69 -9.20 -4.78
CA PHE A 100 5.53 -9.93 -3.84
C PHE A 100 6.68 -9.07 -3.34
N ALA A 101 7.43 -8.41 -4.24
CA ALA A 101 8.49 -7.48 -3.85
C ALA A 101 7.96 -6.33 -2.97
N ASP A 102 6.74 -5.85 -3.22
CA ASP A 102 6.10 -4.82 -2.40
C ASP A 102 5.83 -5.28 -0.97
N ALA A 103 5.46 -6.54 -0.75
CA ALA A 103 5.26 -7.06 0.59
C ALA A 103 6.54 -7.00 1.44
N PHE A 104 7.70 -7.31 0.84
CA PHE A 104 8.98 -7.39 1.56
C PHE A 104 9.79 -6.11 1.56
N ILE A 105 9.59 -5.23 0.58
CA ILE A 105 10.44 -4.06 0.37
C ILE A 105 9.61 -2.79 0.35
N GLY A 106 8.67 -2.67 -0.58
CA GLY A 106 7.92 -1.43 -0.77
C GLY A 106 7.06 -1.04 0.43
N THR A 107 6.37 -2.00 1.05
CA THR A 107 5.56 -1.78 2.26
C THR A 107 6.43 -1.36 3.45
N PRO A 108 7.50 -2.09 3.84
CA PRO A 108 8.42 -1.62 4.89
C PRO A 108 9.04 -0.25 4.63
N VAL A 109 9.42 0.06 3.39
CA VAL A 109 9.97 1.36 3.00
C VAL A 109 8.93 2.47 3.15
N SER A 110 7.70 2.23 2.69
CA SER A 110 6.59 3.17 2.85
C SER A 110 6.34 3.50 4.32
N ILE A 111 6.41 2.49 5.20
CA ILE A 111 6.28 2.64 6.66
C ILE A 111 7.45 3.46 7.22
N ALA A 112 8.69 3.13 6.86
CA ALA A 112 9.88 3.84 7.33
C ALA A 112 9.87 5.33 6.94
N ILE A 113 9.43 5.64 5.72
CA ILE A 113 9.29 7.01 5.24
C ILE A 113 8.17 7.75 5.96
N GLY A 114 7.01 7.10 6.16
CA GLY A 114 5.93 7.68 6.97
C GLY A 114 6.38 8.06 8.38
N ARG A 115 7.19 7.20 9.02
CA ARG A 115 7.81 7.48 10.33
C ARG A 115 8.81 8.63 10.30
N LEU A 116 9.68 8.66 9.29
CA LEU A 116 10.65 9.74 9.12
C LEU A 116 9.95 11.10 9.01
N ILE A 117 8.85 11.16 8.27
CA ILE A 117 8.05 12.38 8.12
C ILE A 117 7.44 12.78 9.46
N ASN A 118 6.87 11.85 10.21
CA ASN A 118 6.31 12.14 11.53
C ASN A 118 7.36 12.62 12.54
N ARG A 119 8.54 11.99 12.58
CA ARG A 119 9.67 12.45 13.40
C ARG A 119 10.15 13.85 13.00
N SER A 120 10.14 14.13 11.70
CA SER A 120 10.46 15.47 11.18
C SER A 120 9.43 16.50 11.65
N CYS A 121 8.14 16.15 11.67
CA CYS A 121 7.08 16.99 12.24
C CYS A 121 7.32 17.27 13.74
N GLN A 122 7.68 16.27 14.55
CA GLN A 122 8.03 16.47 15.97
C GLN A 122 9.20 17.45 16.18
N VAL A 123 10.25 17.33 15.36
CA VAL A 123 11.40 18.26 15.42
C VAL A 123 10.98 19.67 15.03
N LEU A 124 10.15 19.81 13.99
CA LEU A 124 9.67 21.11 13.52
C LEU A 124 8.73 21.77 14.54
N ASP A 125 7.85 21.02 15.18
CA ASP A 125 6.93 21.54 16.20
C ASP A 125 7.69 22.21 17.36
N LYS A 126 8.74 21.54 17.87
CA LYS A 126 9.63 22.08 18.91
C LYS A 126 10.34 23.37 18.49
N ARG A 127 10.61 23.54 17.19
CA ARG A 127 11.29 24.73 16.65
C ARG A 127 10.33 25.89 16.41
N MET A 128 9.05 25.62 16.16
CA MET A 128 8.05 26.65 15.92
C MET A 128 7.52 27.22 17.24
N ARG A 129 8.03 28.40 17.63
CA ARG A 129 7.59 29.06 18.87
C ARG A 129 6.29 29.85 18.72
N ARG A 130 5.93 30.28 17.51
CA ARG A 130 4.74 31.11 17.27
C ARG A 130 3.53 30.26 16.85
N PRO A 131 2.34 30.51 17.39
CA PRO A 131 1.11 29.89 16.90
C PRO A 131 0.89 30.29 15.44
N SER A 132 0.60 29.30 14.60
CA SER A 132 0.32 29.51 13.18
C SER A 132 -0.49 28.34 12.62
N PRO A 133 -1.28 28.52 11.55
CA PRO A 133 -2.01 27.44 10.90
C PRO A 133 -1.11 26.26 10.46
N TRP A 134 0.15 26.56 10.15
CA TRP A 134 1.16 25.57 9.81
C TRP A 134 1.61 24.76 11.03
N LYS A 135 1.83 25.41 12.17
CA LYS A 135 2.13 24.75 13.44
C LYS A 135 1.00 23.81 13.85
N ASP A 136 -0.25 24.25 13.75
CA ASP A 136 -1.41 23.40 14.04
C ASP A 136 -1.44 22.16 13.14
N THR A 137 -1.13 22.32 11.85
CA THR A 137 -1.12 21.20 10.89
C THR A 137 -0.01 20.19 11.23
N ILE A 138 1.18 20.68 11.60
CA ILE A 138 2.29 19.84 12.05
C ILE A 138 1.93 19.12 13.35
N HIS A 139 1.34 19.81 14.31
CA HIS A 139 0.88 19.21 15.56
C HIS A 139 -0.20 18.14 15.33
N GLN A 140 -1.14 18.38 14.41
CA GLN A 140 -2.12 17.37 13.99
C GLN A 140 -1.49 16.18 13.26
N ASN A 141 -0.39 16.37 12.52
CA ASN A 141 0.36 15.26 11.92
C ASN A 141 1.10 14.41 12.97
N ILE A 142 1.52 15.01 14.09
CA ILE A 142 2.09 14.28 15.22
C ILE A 142 1.00 13.47 15.93
N ILE A 143 -0.16 14.06 16.22
CA ILE A 143 -1.22 13.37 16.98
C ILE A 143 -1.95 12.31 16.12
N TYR A 144 -2.33 12.66 14.89
CA TYR A 144 -3.15 11.78 14.04
C TYR A 144 -2.37 11.06 12.94
N GLY A 145 -1.06 11.28 12.85
CA GLY A 145 -0.24 10.58 11.87
C GLY A 145 -0.27 9.08 12.12
N LYS A 146 -0.64 8.29 11.11
CA LYS A 146 -0.76 6.81 11.19
C LYS A 146 0.53 6.11 11.69
N TYR A 147 1.67 6.79 11.57
CA TYR A 147 3.02 6.32 11.93
C TYR A 147 3.62 7.04 13.13
N SER A 148 2.83 7.85 13.83
CA SER A 148 3.36 8.61 14.95
C SER A 148 3.56 7.68 16.13
N ASP A 149 4.65 7.88 16.87
CA ASP A 149 4.84 7.25 18.17
C ASP A 149 3.77 7.75 19.17
N GLU A 150 3.19 8.92 18.89
CA GLU A 150 2.03 9.51 19.58
C GLU A 150 0.70 9.16 18.87
N HIS A 151 0.66 8.16 17.97
CA HIS A 151 -0.62 7.65 17.44
C HIS A 151 -1.29 6.90 18.59
N ASP A 152 -2.01 7.69 19.36
CA ASP A 152 -2.08 7.51 20.79
C ASP A 152 -2.98 6.33 21.12
N SER A 153 -2.36 5.23 21.54
CA SER A 153 -3.07 4.15 22.20
C SER A 153 -3.67 4.66 23.52
N THR A 154 -3.21 5.80 24.07
CA THR A 154 -3.60 6.29 25.39
C THR A 154 -4.78 7.28 25.37
N CYS A 155 -5.06 7.95 24.26
CA CYS A 155 -6.22 8.85 24.14
C CYS A 155 -7.47 8.11 23.62
N ASP A 156 -8.58 8.23 24.37
CA ASP A 156 -9.90 7.72 23.94
C ASP A 156 -10.70 8.82 23.25
N TYR A 157 -10.87 8.71 21.93
CA TYR A 157 -11.62 9.66 21.10
C TYR A 157 -13.01 9.13 20.71
N ARG A 158 -13.54 8.12 21.42
CA ARG A 158 -14.87 7.56 21.15
C ARG A 158 -15.97 8.60 21.20
N ASP A 159 -15.87 9.52 22.16
CA ASP A 159 -16.96 10.44 22.52
C ASP A 159 -16.64 11.91 22.21
N THR A 160 -15.36 12.30 22.21
CA THR A 160 -14.93 13.67 21.89
C THR A 160 -13.91 13.68 20.75
N PRO A 161 -14.38 13.79 19.49
CA PRO A 161 -13.49 13.88 18.35
C PRO A 161 -12.79 15.24 18.37
N PRO A 162 -11.46 15.28 18.28
CA PRO A 162 -10.77 16.55 18.16
C PRO A 162 -11.02 17.17 16.77
N PRO A 163 -10.91 18.51 16.62
CA PRO A 163 -11.29 19.20 15.39
C PRO A 163 -10.40 18.80 14.21
N LEU A 164 -10.99 18.13 13.22
CA LEU A 164 -10.29 17.75 11.98
C LEU A 164 -10.28 18.92 10.99
N ARG A 165 -9.10 19.40 10.64
CA ARG A 165 -8.95 20.39 9.57
C ARG A 165 -8.80 19.67 8.24
N TRP A 166 -9.50 20.15 7.21
CA TRP A 166 -9.33 19.63 5.84
C TRP A 166 -7.86 19.69 5.38
N VAL A 167 -7.12 20.71 5.79
CA VAL A 167 -5.70 20.89 5.49
C VAL A 167 -4.85 19.74 6.04
N TRP A 168 -5.17 19.25 7.25
CA TRP A 168 -4.51 18.09 7.83
C TRP A 168 -4.83 16.81 7.04
N TRP A 169 -6.10 16.56 6.74
CA TRP A 169 -6.49 15.36 5.98
C TRP A 169 -5.81 15.33 4.61
N TYR A 170 -5.79 16.48 3.93
CA TYR A 170 -5.11 16.61 2.65
C TYR A 170 -3.61 16.32 2.78
N SER A 171 -2.94 16.93 3.76
CA SER A 171 -1.51 16.69 4.02
C SER A 171 -1.22 15.20 4.27
N GLN A 172 -1.99 14.55 5.15
CA GLN A 172 -1.83 13.13 5.43
C GLN A 172 -2.11 12.25 4.20
N THR A 173 -3.12 12.60 3.41
CA THR A 173 -3.46 11.86 2.20
C THR A 173 -2.37 11.94 1.16
N VAL A 174 -1.82 13.14 0.94
CA VAL A 174 -0.70 13.36 0.02
C VAL A 174 0.54 12.62 0.51
N THR A 175 0.94 12.82 1.76
CA THR A 175 2.11 12.16 2.35
C THR A 175 2.02 10.63 2.29
N TRP A 176 0.86 10.08 2.65
CA TRP A 176 0.64 8.64 2.61
C TRP A 176 0.67 8.10 1.19
N THR A 177 0.04 8.80 0.26
CA THR A 177 0.06 8.44 -1.17
C THR A 177 1.50 8.43 -1.69
N TRP A 178 2.30 9.45 -1.39
CA TRP A 178 3.70 9.50 -1.79
C TRP A 178 4.53 8.36 -1.20
N ALA A 179 4.32 8.01 0.07
CA ALA A 179 5.00 6.90 0.70
C ALA A 179 4.70 5.57 -0.02
N CYS A 180 3.42 5.26 -0.25
CA CYS A 180 2.98 4.08 -1.00
C CYS A 180 3.54 4.07 -2.43
N VAL A 181 3.45 5.21 -3.14
CA VAL A 181 3.97 5.35 -4.52
C VAL A 181 5.46 5.05 -4.57
N LEU A 182 6.23 5.56 -3.62
CA LEU A 182 7.67 5.32 -3.56
C LEU A 182 7.98 3.85 -3.23
N GLY A 183 7.21 3.24 -2.33
CA GLY A 183 7.28 1.80 -2.06
C GLY A 183 7.07 0.96 -3.32
N GLU A 184 5.96 1.16 -4.03
CA GLU A 184 5.68 0.45 -5.29
C GLU A 184 6.71 0.75 -6.37
N ALA A 185 7.17 2.00 -6.47
CA ALA A 185 8.18 2.38 -7.44
C ALA A 185 9.50 1.66 -7.18
N MET A 186 9.92 1.54 -5.92
CA MET A 186 11.09 0.76 -5.54
C MET A 186 10.92 -0.73 -5.83
N SER A 187 9.76 -1.29 -5.51
CA SER A 187 9.43 -2.70 -5.81
C SER A 187 9.48 -2.96 -7.31
N GLY A 188 8.83 -2.10 -8.11
CA GLY A 188 8.82 -2.18 -9.57
C GLY A 188 10.21 -2.01 -10.19
N LEU A 189 11.02 -1.07 -9.67
CA LEU A 189 12.41 -0.90 -10.08
C LEU A 189 13.27 -2.11 -9.72
N LEU A 190 13.09 -2.69 -8.53
CA LEU A 190 13.83 -3.88 -8.11
C LEU A 190 13.53 -5.07 -9.03
N VAL A 191 12.25 -5.31 -9.34
CA VAL A 191 11.87 -6.34 -10.31
C VAL A 191 12.48 -6.03 -11.68
N LEU A 192 12.36 -4.79 -12.17
CA LEU A 192 12.91 -4.39 -13.46
C LEU A 192 14.43 -4.54 -13.54
N TYR A 193 15.17 -4.03 -12.56
CA TYR A 193 16.63 -4.11 -12.52
C TYR A 193 17.12 -5.53 -12.29
N SER A 194 16.47 -6.30 -11.40
CA SER A 194 16.84 -7.70 -11.22
C SER A 194 16.77 -8.44 -12.55
N PHE A 195 15.78 -8.12 -13.38
CA PHE A 195 15.61 -8.72 -14.70
C PHE A 195 16.55 -8.16 -15.77
N LEU A 196 16.83 -6.85 -15.77
CA LEU A 196 17.78 -6.24 -16.70
C LEU A 196 19.22 -6.71 -16.45
N LEU A 197 19.60 -6.91 -15.18
CA LEU A 197 20.94 -7.35 -14.77
C LEU A 197 21.12 -8.86 -14.92
N LEU A 198 20.12 -9.64 -14.52
CA LEU A 198 20.09 -11.09 -14.64
C LEU A 198 18.99 -11.47 -15.62
N ARG A 199 19.25 -11.24 -16.91
CA ARG A 199 18.34 -11.49 -18.04
C ARG A 199 18.13 -13.00 -18.27
N SER A 200 17.73 -13.69 -17.22
CA SER A 200 17.81 -15.12 -17.01
C SER A 200 16.59 -15.59 -16.23
N LEU A 201 16.09 -16.76 -16.62
CA LEU A 201 15.00 -17.44 -15.92
C LEU A 201 15.37 -17.88 -14.50
N TRP A 202 16.67 -17.92 -14.19
CA TRP A 202 17.17 -18.24 -12.85
C TRP A 202 16.98 -17.10 -11.84
N ASN A 203 16.53 -15.93 -12.28
CA ASN A 203 16.16 -14.84 -11.38
C ASN A 203 14.95 -15.27 -10.51
N PRO A 204 15.07 -15.29 -9.17
CA PRO A 204 13.97 -15.68 -8.27
C PRO A 204 12.65 -14.92 -8.50
N VAL A 205 12.75 -13.66 -8.92
CA VAL A 205 11.60 -12.81 -9.24
C VAL A 205 10.91 -13.28 -10.53
N ALA A 206 11.68 -13.75 -11.51
CA ALA A 206 11.16 -14.33 -12.74
C ALA A 206 10.45 -15.66 -12.49
N TRP A 207 10.87 -16.45 -11.49
CA TRP A 207 10.18 -17.69 -11.12
C TRP A 207 8.75 -17.44 -10.64
N ILE A 208 8.50 -16.36 -9.90
CA ILE A 208 7.13 -15.97 -9.51
C ILE A 208 6.29 -15.70 -10.76
N ALA A 209 6.84 -14.94 -11.72
CA ALA A 209 6.17 -14.66 -12.97
C ALA A 209 5.92 -15.93 -13.80
N VAL A 210 6.87 -16.88 -13.81
CA VAL A 210 6.73 -18.20 -14.44
C VAL A 210 5.59 -18.99 -13.80
N LEU A 211 5.59 -19.14 -12.48
CA LEU A 211 4.56 -19.92 -11.76
C LEU A 211 3.14 -19.42 -12.08
N ILE A 212 2.95 -18.10 -12.11
CA ILE A 212 1.66 -17.50 -12.44
C ILE A 212 1.34 -17.63 -13.94
N SER A 213 2.32 -17.40 -14.82
CA SER A 213 2.12 -17.49 -16.28
C SER A 213 1.78 -18.91 -16.74
N PHE A 214 2.34 -19.93 -16.08
CA PHE A 214 2.07 -21.34 -16.40
C PHE A 214 1.02 -21.99 -15.51
N TRP A 215 0.35 -21.22 -14.64
CA TRP A 215 -0.84 -21.69 -13.97
C TRP A 215 -1.90 -22.04 -15.03
N GLY A 216 -2.41 -23.28 -15.02
CA GLY A 216 -3.37 -23.79 -16.02
C GLY A 216 -4.77 -23.15 -15.98
N ALA A 217 -4.93 -22.04 -15.28
CA ALA A 217 -6.14 -21.22 -15.26
C ALA A 217 -6.21 -20.31 -16.51
N ASP A 218 -7.41 -19.85 -16.84
CA ASP A 218 -7.60 -18.79 -17.83
C ASP A 218 -7.12 -17.44 -17.30
N CYS A 219 -6.83 -16.51 -18.21
CA CYS A 219 -6.29 -15.19 -17.85
C CYS A 219 -7.19 -14.41 -16.88
N LEU A 220 -8.52 -14.51 -17.01
CA LEU A 220 -9.45 -13.77 -16.18
C LEU A 220 -9.40 -14.28 -14.73
N LEU A 221 -9.41 -15.60 -14.54
CA LEU A 221 -9.27 -16.21 -13.22
C LEU A 221 -7.91 -15.88 -12.58
N LYS A 222 -6.82 -15.90 -13.35
CA LYS A 222 -5.50 -15.48 -12.85
C LYS A 222 -5.52 -14.05 -12.36
N GLN A 223 -6.11 -13.13 -13.13
CA GLN A 223 -6.23 -11.73 -12.74
C GLN A 223 -7.03 -11.59 -11.45
N TYR A 224 -8.18 -12.25 -11.32
CA TYR A 224 -8.97 -12.19 -10.10
C TYR A 224 -8.19 -12.70 -8.89
N VAL A 225 -7.62 -13.90 -8.98
CA VAL A 225 -6.96 -14.51 -7.82
C VAL A 225 -5.69 -13.75 -7.46
N VAL A 226 -4.80 -13.48 -8.42
CA VAL A 226 -3.52 -12.82 -8.12
C VAL A 226 -3.74 -11.40 -7.64
N VAL A 227 -4.62 -10.62 -8.28
CA VAL A 227 -4.84 -9.22 -7.88
C VAL A 227 -5.57 -9.13 -6.55
N ILE A 228 -6.66 -9.87 -6.36
CA ILE A 228 -7.43 -9.82 -5.10
C ILE A 228 -6.58 -10.36 -3.95
N LEU A 229 -5.92 -11.51 -4.11
CA LEU A 229 -5.10 -12.11 -3.06
C LEU A 229 -3.93 -11.20 -2.71
N SER A 230 -3.20 -10.68 -3.71
CA SER A 230 -2.08 -9.76 -3.47
C SER A 230 -2.57 -8.52 -2.72
N HIS A 231 -3.73 -7.97 -3.09
CA HIS A 231 -4.25 -6.78 -2.44
C HIS A 231 -4.73 -7.04 -1.01
N ILE A 232 -5.39 -8.17 -0.75
CA ILE A 232 -5.77 -8.58 0.62
C ILE A 232 -4.54 -8.79 1.48
N VAL A 233 -3.55 -9.55 0.98
CA VAL A 233 -2.30 -9.84 1.70
C VAL A 233 -1.54 -8.56 1.97
N LEU A 234 -1.37 -7.68 0.97
CA LEU A 234 -0.68 -6.40 1.15
C LEU A 234 -1.44 -5.46 2.10
N SER A 235 -2.77 -5.42 2.03
CA SER A 235 -3.59 -4.60 2.95
C SER A 235 -3.48 -5.11 4.39
N TYR A 236 -3.56 -6.42 4.58
CA TYR A 236 -3.38 -7.05 5.89
C TYR A 236 -1.96 -6.85 6.41
N LEU A 237 -0.95 -7.07 5.58
CA LEU A 237 0.46 -6.90 5.96
C LEU A 237 0.77 -5.44 6.31
N ARG A 238 0.26 -4.48 5.54
CA ARG A 238 0.37 -3.04 5.86
C ARG A 238 -0.27 -2.75 7.21
N LEU A 239 -1.46 -3.28 7.50
CA LEU A 239 -2.10 -3.11 8.82
C LEU A 239 -1.32 -3.79 9.95
N ALA A 240 -0.93 -5.06 9.76
CA ALA A 240 -0.25 -5.86 10.76
C ALA A 240 1.15 -5.30 11.09
N LEU A 241 1.90 -4.84 10.08
CA LEU A 241 3.19 -4.19 10.29
C LEU A 241 3.03 -2.86 11.02
N ILE A 242 2.04 -2.04 10.65
CA ILE A 242 1.74 -0.78 11.36
C ILE A 242 1.39 -1.07 12.82
N ASP A 243 0.49 -2.02 13.07
CA ASP A 243 0.08 -2.40 14.42
C ASP A 243 1.25 -2.99 15.23
N PHE A 244 2.06 -3.88 14.64
CA PHE A 244 3.24 -4.45 15.27
C PHE A 244 4.21 -3.34 15.67
N PHE A 245 4.60 -2.49 14.72
CA PHE A 245 5.59 -1.47 14.98
C PHE A 245 5.09 -0.34 15.90
N ASN A 246 3.79 -0.06 15.96
CA ASN A 246 3.22 0.93 16.86
C ASN A 246 2.96 0.38 18.27
N LYS A 247 2.60 -0.92 18.41
CA LYS A 247 2.33 -1.54 19.73
C LYS A 247 3.58 -1.96 20.49
N TYR A 248 4.66 -2.36 19.80
CA TYR A 248 5.87 -2.86 20.49
C TYR A 248 6.85 -1.77 20.94
N THR A 249 6.56 -0.49 20.68
CA THR A 249 7.35 0.63 21.21
C THR A 249 7.00 1.02 22.66
N GLU A 250 5.85 0.58 23.20
CA GLU A 250 5.42 0.87 24.59
C GLU A 250 6.16 0.05 25.67
N HIS A 251 7.03 -0.90 25.32
CA HIS A 251 7.76 -1.74 26.29
C HIS A 251 9.28 -1.55 26.29
N ALA A 252 9.81 -0.56 25.56
CA ALA A 252 11.24 -0.27 25.54
C ALA A 252 11.67 0.83 26.53
N SER A 253 10.76 1.33 27.37
CA SER A 253 11.03 2.36 28.37
C SER A 253 10.39 2.03 29.71
N SER A 254 10.75 0.88 30.28
CA SER A 254 10.66 0.61 31.72
C SER A 254 12.06 0.64 32.34
#